data_AF-A0AA35J0C6-F1
#
_entry.id   AF-A0AA35J0C6-F1
#
_cell.length_a   1.000
_cell.length_b   1.000
_cell.length_c   1.000
_cell.angle_alpha   90.00
_cell.angle_beta   90.00
_cell.angle_gamma   90.00
#
_symmetry.space_group_name_H-M   'P 1'
#
loop_
_entity.id
_entity.type
_entity.pdbx_description
1 polymer ?
#
loop_
_entity_poly.entity_id
_entity_poly.type
_entity_poly.pdbx_seq_one_letter_code
_entity_poly.pdbx_strand_id
1 'polypeptide(L)'
;MRWLLSVVLVSVWPAEQAQSVVDMSGTENSKRRTPLRVPVIDLDRVSAEDQLLPVVKAVLQQHDTFLLKNYANKAALDELLRALGTTDLPDTSQGFDANFTGTLPLEDDVWLEQYIFDTDPQLHFDRACKNESLRSIYGRLFKLGVFFAQLCVKGVVSSAELQDCISSTHCATKLTRYFNDGDSAQNGSDVSATMLPNGDDFQYQFERDYVTLLPTGVLTVFPCAKGLRYKPSTMAATDNSWVTVDEPDCLLFHTGTLLARWSQGMHTTSPLQVDPRANVVSLTIWPPLTTPIDGEGTIASHLLEQQIKTFPKVAQQYYPREQNILKLQDAMKFVKELFSVCETILSLNALSRSTGVSPELHVLLPQMSNMMKRKIVQDDVLKLLTIWSDAYVVELNSRGELTMTLPRRDNLMTLTNKSRTLAFVEKAESWYQQLIASNNEIITDIPVFKINKRRASINNKTIMGSKAQTKNSNSNALNNSKYLSNKKENFFYKEKTPDSQANLLDRLRERERRSAALLSQRQRRYQQFLAMKMTQVFDILFSLTSGQPYTETYLGSLVVDSLQDSNNPIGSKEASEILAGLQGILPMEISVHQVDGGLKVYRWNSLDKNRFSKLLEIYRLKQQDDDDDDDV
;
A
#
# COMPACT_ATOMS: atom_id res chain seq x y z
N MET A 1 37.29 39.07 -14.91
CA MET A 1 36.90 40.49 -14.82
C MET A 1 35.64 40.59 -13.98
N ARG A 2 35.72 41.35 -12.89
CA ARG A 2 34.66 41.58 -11.89
C ARG A 2 33.87 42.84 -12.27
N TRP A 3 32.54 42.78 -12.21
CA TRP A 3 31.62 43.92 -12.07
C TRP A 3 30.49 43.43 -11.14
N LEU A 4 30.62 43.61 -9.81
CA LEU A 4 30.07 44.70 -8.98
C LEU A 4 28.53 44.74 -8.93
N LEU A 5 27.98 43.93 -8.01
CA LEU A 5 26.68 44.12 -7.38
C LEU A 5 26.78 45.26 -6.35
N SER A 6 25.96 46.30 -6.51
CA SER A 6 25.72 47.31 -5.47
C SER A 6 24.32 47.08 -4.92
N VAL A 7 24.24 46.48 -3.72
CA VAL A 7 23.01 46.43 -2.90
C VAL A 7 23.16 47.51 -1.84
N VAL A 8 22.30 48.52 -1.92
CA VAL A 8 22.19 49.57 -0.91
C VAL A 8 21.29 49.04 0.21
N LEU A 9 21.90 48.62 1.30
CA LEU A 9 21.26 48.42 2.60
C LEU A 9 21.19 49.79 3.30
N VAL A 10 19.99 50.30 3.55
CA VAL A 10 19.78 51.44 4.44
C VAL A 10 19.41 50.91 5.82
N SER A 11 20.31 51.09 6.78
CA SER A 11 20.12 50.93 8.22
C SER A 11 20.43 52.27 8.92
N VAL A 12 19.55 52.72 9.81
CA VAL A 12 19.75 53.83 10.77
C VAL A 12 18.88 53.48 12.00
N TRP A 13 19.40 52.82 13.05
CA TRP A 13 20.10 53.31 14.28
C TRP A 13 19.16 53.72 15.44
N PRO A 14 19.59 53.71 16.73
CA PRO A 14 20.97 53.59 17.23
C PRO A 14 21.22 52.48 18.27
N ALA A 15 22.50 52.21 18.45
CA ALA A 15 23.11 51.36 19.46
C ALA A 15 23.27 52.11 20.79
N GLU A 16 23.00 51.43 21.90
CA GLU A 16 23.52 51.77 23.22
C GLU A 16 24.50 50.68 23.67
N GLN A 17 25.66 51.13 24.13
CA GLN A 17 26.78 50.32 24.59
C GLN A 17 26.54 49.82 26.01
N ALA A 18 26.75 48.53 26.25
CA ALA A 18 27.20 48.02 27.55
C ALA A 18 28.12 46.80 27.32
N GLN A 19 29.34 46.91 27.83
CA GLN A 19 30.42 45.94 27.70
C GLN A 19 30.27 44.74 28.64
N SER A 20 30.72 43.59 28.13
CA SER A 20 31.40 42.45 28.78
C SER A 20 30.82 41.85 30.06
N VAL A 21 30.41 40.58 29.98
CA VAL A 21 31.09 39.46 30.69
C VAL A 21 30.98 38.21 29.81
N VAL A 22 32.13 37.56 29.60
CA VAL A 22 32.29 36.27 28.94
C VAL A 22 31.95 35.20 29.97
N ASP A 23 30.98 34.34 29.68
CA ASP A 23 30.87 33.03 30.33
C ASP A 23 30.68 31.95 29.28
N MET A 24 31.64 31.01 29.29
CA MET A 24 31.70 29.85 28.44
C MET A 24 30.85 28.72 29.04
N SER A 25 29.75 28.36 28.39
CA SER A 25 29.18 27.01 28.53
C SER A 25 28.48 26.61 27.24
N GLY A 26 29.00 25.56 26.61
CA GLY A 26 28.58 25.08 25.30
C GLY A 26 27.12 24.63 25.24
N THR A 27 26.45 25.06 24.18
CA THR A 27 25.33 24.37 23.52
C THR A 27 25.28 24.88 22.08
N GLU A 28 26.07 24.26 21.20
CA GLU A 28 25.91 24.43 19.76
C GLU A 28 24.63 23.73 19.26
N ASN A 29 23.99 24.36 18.28
CA ASN A 29 22.95 23.83 17.39
C ASN A 29 21.51 23.76 17.90
N SER A 30 20.97 24.92 18.28
CA SER A 30 19.60 25.28 17.86
C SER A 30 19.68 26.56 17.04
N LYS A 31 19.83 26.42 15.72
CA LYS A 31 19.49 27.49 14.79
C LYS A 31 18.03 27.82 15.05
N ARG A 32 17.76 28.94 15.72
CA ARG A 32 16.45 29.57 15.83
C ARG A 32 15.79 29.50 14.45
N ARG A 33 14.83 28.59 14.26
CA ARG A 33 13.90 28.62 13.14
C ARG A 33 13.18 29.95 13.28
N THR A 34 13.55 30.94 12.48
CA THR A 34 12.72 32.13 12.31
C THR A 34 11.30 31.63 11.98
N PRO A 35 10.26 32.05 12.70
CA PRO A 35 8.90 31.63 12.37
C PRO A 35 8.66 31.95 10.89
N LEU A 36 8.14 30.98 10.14
CA LEU A 36 7.71 31.16 8.75
C LEU A 36 6.63 32.25 8.77
N ARG A 37 7.03 33.50 8.52
CA ARG A 37 6.15 34.66 8.62
C ARG A 37 5.50 34.92 7.27
N VAL A 38 4.17 34.99 7.29
CA VAL A 38 3.39 35.53 6.16
C VAL A 38 3.78 37.01 5.98
N PRO A 39 4.03 37.49 4.76
CA PRO A 39 4.26 38.90 4.50
C PRO A 39 3.11 39.75 5.00
N VAL A 40 3.41 40.87 5.67
CA VAL A 40 2.40 41.79 6.22
C VAL A 40 2.55 43.15 5.54
N ILE A 41 1.45 43.63 4.95
CA ILE A 41 1.33 44.97 4.37
C ILE A 41 0.60 45.85 5.39
N ASP A 42 1.26 46.91 5.84
CA ASP A 42 0.73 47.88 6.79
C ASP A 42 0.24 49.13 6.05
N LEU A 43 -1.06 49.37 6.06
CA LEU A 43 -1.69 50.50 5.36
C LEU A 43 -1.36 51.87 5.97
N ASP A 44 -0.95 51.93 7.24
CA ASP A 44 -0.50 53.19 7.85
C ASP A 44 0.85 53.65 7.28
N ARG A 45 1.64 52.70 6.76
CA ARG A 45 2.96 52.97 6.16
C ARG A 45 2.89 53.15 4.66
N VAL A 46 2.05 52.37 3.98
CA VAL A 46 1.96 52.31 2.52
C VAL A 46 0.50 52.42 2.11
N SER A 47 0.05 53.63 1.78
CA SER A 47 -1.36 53.92 1.48
C SER A 47 -1.63 54.33 0.03
N ALA A 48 -0.63 54.89 -0.66
CA ALA A 48 -0.76 55.31 -2.06
C ALA A 48 -0.59 54.13 -3.02
N GLU A 49 -1.36 54.13 -4.12
CA GLU A 49 -1.32 53.08 -5.16
C GLU A 49 0.11 52.90 -5.72
N ASP A 50 0.81 54.01 -6.00
CA ASP A 50 2.17 54.02 -6.55
C ASP A 50 3.20 53.36 -5.62
N GLN A 51 2.96 53.39 -4.30
CA GLN A 51 3.83 52.77 -3.31
C GLN A 51 3.45 51.32 -3.03
N LEU A 52 2.15 50.99 -3.12
CA LEU A 52 1.64 49.64 -2.91
C LEU A 52 2.00 48.70 -4.07
N LEU A 53 1.93 49.17 -5.31
CA LEU A 53 2.20 48.34 -6.49
C LEU A 53 3.58 47.63 -6.45
N PRO A 54 4.71 48.31 -6.20
CA PRO A 54 6.01 47.63 -6.12
C PRO A 54 6.12 46.67 -4.93
N VAL A 55 5.48 46.98 -3.79
CA VAL A 55 5.46 46.10 -2.61
C VAL A 55 4.68 44.82 -2.89
N VAL A 56 3.46 44.95 -3.42
CA VAL A 56 2.61 43.82 -3.79
C VAL A 56 3.32 42.96 -4.85
N LYS A 57 3.93 43.59 -5.87
CA LYS A 57 4.69 42.87 -6.89
C LYS A 57 5.85 42.05 -6.28
N ALA A 58 6.61 42.63 -5.36
CA ALA A 58 7.72 41.94 -4.70
C ALA A 58 7.23 40.77 -3.85
N VAL A 59 6.09 40.93 -3.16
CA VAL A 59 5.45 39.85 -2.40
C VAL A 59 4.98 38.74 -3.33
N LEU A 60 4.26 39.07 -4.41
CA LEU A 60 3.67 38.09 -5.34
C LEU A 60 4.69 37.24 -6.09
N GLN A 61 5.93 37.73 -6.26
CA GLN A 61 7.02 36.98 -6.86
C GLN A 61 7.55 35.85 -5.96
N GLN A 62 7.39 35.96 -4.65
CA GLN A 62 7.93 35.00 -3.68
C GLN A 62 6.83 34.27 -2.90
N HIS A 63 5.66 34.89 -2.75
CA HIS A 63 4.57 34.46 -1.89
C HIS A 63 3.23 34.61 -2.62
N ASP A 64 2.28 33.75 -2.24
CA ASP A 64 0.90 33.75 -2.74
C ASP A 64 -0.13 34.25 -1.72
N THR A 65 0.32 34.38 -0.48
CA THR A 65 -0.50 34.71 0.68
C THR A 65 0.14 35.88 1.42
N PHE A 66 -0.65 36.90 1.74
CA PHE A 66 -0.19 38.05 2.52
C PHE A 66 -1.27 38.55 3.46
N LEU A 67 -0.84 39.22 4.52
CA LEU A 67 -1.70 39.82 5.53
C LEU A 67 -1.81 41.33 5.31
N LEU A 68 -2.99 41.87 5.52
CA LEU A 68 -3.24 43.31 5.49
C LEU A 68 -3.55 43.80 6.91
N LYS A 69 -2.72 44.70 7.41
CA LYS A 69 -2.83 45.29 8.74
C LYS A 69 -3.35 46.72 8.66
N ASN A 70 -4.02 47.16 9.74
CA ASN A 70 -4.51 48.53 9.93
C ASN A 70 -5.51 48.98 8.85
N TYR A 71 -6.44 48.10 8.48
CA TYR A 71 -7.56 48.49 7.63
C TYR A 71 -8.53 49.40 8.40
N ALA A 72 -8.82 50.58 7.85
CA ALA A 72 -9.64 51.62 8.50
C ALA A 72 -10.99 51.11 9.03
N ASN A 73 -11.61 50.11 8.38
CA ASN A 73 -12.91 49.57 8.78
C ASN A 73 -12.82 48.21 9.51
N LYS A 74 -11.66 47.84 10.09
CA LYS A 74 -11.49 46.54 10.75
C LYS A 74 -12.43 46.34 11.95
N ALA A 75 -12.55 47.34 12.84
CA ALA A 75 -13.44 47.24 14.00
C ALA A 75 -14.92 47.04 13.61
N ALA A 76 -15.39 47.78 12.60
CA ALA A 76 -16.75 47.62 12.06
C ALA A 76 -16.96 46.26 11.37
N LEU A 77 -15.91 45.73 10.74
CA LEU A 77 -15.95 44.40 10.11
C LEU A 77 -16.03 43.29 11.17
N ASP A 78 -15.28 43.42 12.26
CA ASP A 78 -15.29 42.45 13.37
C ASP A 78 -16.63 42.44 14.12
N GLU A 79 -17.27 43.60 14.25
CA GLU A 79 -18.61 43.69 14.81
C GLU A 79 -19.66 42.96 13.94
N LEU A 80 -19.57 43.12 12.62
CA LEU A 80 -20.46 42.40 11.69
C LEU A 80 -20.20 40.89 11.71
N LEU A 81 -18.93 40.46 11.77
CA LEU A 81 -18.61 39.04 11.92
C LEU A 81 -19.15 38.46 13.22
N ARG A 82 -19.15 39.23 14.31
CA ARG A 82 -19.75 38.83 15.59
C ARG A 82 -21.27 38.71 15.47
N ALA A 83 -21.92 39.66 14.80
CA ALA A 83 -23.37 39.62 14.55
C ALA A 83 -23.78 38.39 13.72
N LEU A 84 -22.97 38.01 12.73
CA LEU A 84 -23.16 36.75 11.98
C LEU A 84 -23.06 35.49 12.85
N GLY A 85 -22.39 35.56 14.00
CA GLY A 85 -22.33 34.43 14.94
C GLY A 85 -23.57 34.27 15.80
N THR A 86 -24.42 35.30 15.94
CA THR A 86 -25.47 35.33 16.96
C THR A 86 -26.86 35.73 16.46
N THR A 87 -26.95 36.71 15.58
CA THR A 87 -28.25 37.34 15.21
C THR A 87 -28.70 36.96 13.81
N ASP A 88 -27.77 36.89 12.86
CA ASP A 88 -28.10 36.73 11.45
C ASP A 88 -27.85 35.31 10.96
N LEU A 89 -28.72 34.38 11.36
CA LEU A 89 -28.62 32.97 10.99
C LEU A 89 -28.83 32.76 9.47
N PRO A 90 -28.24 31.70 8.87
CA PRO A 90 -28.48 31.35 7.47
C PRO A 90 -29.96 31.05 7.18
N ASP A 91 -30.46 31.49 6.02
CA ASP A 91 -31.83 31.21 5.57
C ASP A 91 -31.94 29.74 5.11
N THR A 92 -32.42 28.86 5.99
CA THR A 92 -32.58 27.42 5.69
C THR A 92 -33.67 27.13 4.66
N SER A 93 -34.56 28.09 4.38
CA SER A 93 -35.66 27.92 3.42
C SER A 93 -35.25 28.19 1.97
N GLN A 94 -34.07 28.78 1.74
CA GLN A 94 -33.65 29.24 0.41
C GLN A 94 -33.25 28.10 -0.54
N GLY A 95 -32.92 26.93 0.00
CA GLY A 95 -32.34 25.80 -0.74
C GLY A 95 -30.99 26.13 -1.39
N PHE A 96 -30.37 25.12 -2.01
CA PHE A 96 -29.11 25.23 -2.74
C PHE A 96 -29.31 24.82 -4.19
N ASP A 97 -29.04 25.70 -5.14
CA ASP A 97 -29.32 25.49 -6.56
C ASP A 97 -28.12 25.00 -7.37
N ALA A 98 -28.35 24.74 -8.67
CA ALA A 98 -27.33 24.29 -9.61
C ALA A 98 -26.21 25.34 -9.82
N ASN A 99 -26.49 26.62 -9.59
CA ASN A 99 -25.45 27.66 -9.63
C ASN A 99 -24.55 27.64 -8.37
N PHE A 100 -24.73 26.66 -7.48
CA PHE A 100 -24.05 26.58 -6.18
C PHE A 100 -24.30 27.81 -5.32
N THR A 101 -25.54 28.34 -5.35
CA THR A 101 -25.95 29.49 -4.55
C THR A 101 -27.12 29.17 -3.63
N GLY A 102 -27.16 29.85 -2.47
CA GLY A 102 -28.11 29.64 -1.40
C GLY A 102 -27.49 28.97 -0.18
N THR A 103 -28.29 28.18 0.53
CA THR A 103 -27.94 27.60 1.83
C THR A 103 -27.89 26.08 1.72
N LEU A 104 -26.77 25.47 2.13
CA LEU A 104 -26.53 24.04 2.11
C LEU A 104 -26.18 23.54 3.53
N PRO A 105 -26.94 22.59 4.09
CA PRO A 105 -26.51 21.88 5.29
C PRO A 105 -25.33 20.95 4.97
N LEU A 106 -24.24 21.11 5.72
CA LEU A 106 -23.08 20.21 5.73
C LEU A 106 -23.19 19.24 6.91
N GLU A 107 -22.14 18.43 7.12
CA GLU A 107 -22.06 17.53 8.28
C GLU A 107 -21.70 18.34 9.56
N ASP A 108 -21.97 17.76 10.74
CA ASP A 108 -21.72 18.35 12.06
C ASP A 108 -22.42 19.70 12.34
N ASP A 109 -23.69 19.83 11.93
CA ASP A 109 -24.51 21.04 12.13
C ASP A 109 -23.86 22.34 11.57
N VAL A 110 -22.96 22.19 10.60
CA VAL A 110 -22.38 23.29 9.84
C VAL A 110 -23.28 23.63 8.66
N TRP A 111 -23.56 24.92 8.48
CA TRP A 111 -24.30 25.47 7.37
C TRP A 111 -23.37 26.26 6.46
N LEU A 112 -23.49 26.04 5.16
CA LEU A 112 -22.82 26.82 4.14
C LEU A 112 -23.84 27.78 3.51
N GLU A 113 -23.52 29.06 3.51
CA GLU A 113 -24.28 30.09 2.78
C GLU A 113 -23.36 30.67 1.70
N GLN A 114 -23.73 30.51 0.42
CA GLN A 114 -22.92 30.93 -0.72
C GLN A 114 -23.72 31.75 -1.73
N TYR A 115 -23.13 32.84 -2.21
CA TYR A 115 -23.70 33.69 -3.24
C TYR A 115 -22.67 33.97 -4.32
N ILE A 116 -23.07 33.77 -5.58
CA ILE A 116 -22.26 34.09 -6.76
C ILE A 116 -22.97 35.22 -7.49
N PHE A 117 -22.23 36.27 -7.81
CA PHE A 117 -22.72 37.42 -8.55
C PHE A 117 -21.83 37.64 -9.77
N ASP A 118 -22.44 37.91 -10.92
CA ASP A 118 -21.75 38.27 -12.15
C ASP A 118 -22.38 39.56 -12.70
N THR A 119 -21.54 40.42 -13.30
CA THR A 119 -21.97 41.68 -13.91
C THR A 119 -22.59 41.51 -15.29
N ASP A 120 -22.31 40.39 -15.99
CA ASP A 120 -22.79 40.10 -17.33
C ASP A 120 -24.30 39.81 -17.32
N PRO A 121 -25.14 40.65 -17.97
CA PRO A 121 -26.58 40.45 -18.01
C PRO A 121 -27.02 39.16 -18.71
N GLN A 122 -26.13 38.50 -19.46
CA GLN A 122 -26.44 37.23 -20.14
C GLN A 122 -26.48 36.04 -19.18
N LEU A 123 -25.81 36.14 -18.02
CA LEU A 123 -25.74 35.08 -17.04
C LEU A 123 -26.79 35.28 -15.94
N HIS A 124 -27.65 34.28 -15.75
CA HIS A 124 -28.72 34.31 -14.75
C HIS A 124 -28.19 33.99 -13.33
N PHE A 125 -27.50 34.94 -12.71
CA PHE A 125 -27.08 34.90 -11.29
C PHE A 125 -27.91 35.87 -10.43
N ASP A 126 -29.23 35.71 -10.45
CA ASP A 126 -30.18 36.69 -9.90
C ASP A 126 -30.40 36.57 -8.37
N ARG A 127 -29.75 35.62 -7.69
CA ARG A 127 -29.97 35.34 -6.28
C ARG A 127 -29.32 36.42 -5.39
N ALA A 128 -30.11 37.40 -4.99
CA ALA A 128 -29.67 38.44 -4.06
C ALA A 128 -29.48 37.92 -2.62
N CYS A 129 -28.42 38.38 -1.96
CA CYS A 129 -28.19 38.15 -0.53
C CYS A 129 -29.18 38.99 0.30
N LYS A 130 -30.05 38.32 1.06
CA LYS A 130 -31.06 38.97 1.92
C LYS A 130 -30.49 39.48 3.24
N ASN A 131 -29.43 38.83 3.74
CA ASN A 131 -28.80 39.13 5.02
C ASN A 131 -28.05 40.49 4.97
N GLU A 132 -28.43 41.42 5.85
CA GLU A 132 -27.89 42.78 5.88
C GLU A 132 -26.43 42.83 6.32
N SER A 133 -26.04 41.99 7.28
CA SER A 133 -24.65 41.89 7.75
C SER A 133 -23.73 41.36 6.66
N LEU A 134 -24.16 40.31 5.93
CA LEU A 134 -23.40 39.79 4.80
C LEU A 134 -23.29 40.80 3.67
N ARG A 135 -24.36 41.55 3.36
CA ARG A 135 -24.32 42.62 2.35
C ARG A 135 -23.34 43.73 2.75
N SER A 136 -23.32 44.08 4.03
CA SER A 136 -22.43 45.09 4.60
C SER A 136 -20.96 44.65 4.61
N ILE A 137 -20.70 43.36 4.86
CA ILE A 137 -19.36 42.75 4.74
C ILE A 137 -18.94 42.72 3.27
N TYR A 138 -19.83 42.26 2.39
CA TYR A 138 -19.60 42.21 0.96
C TYR A 138 -19.21 43.58 0.39
N GLY A 139 -19.96 44.64 0.67
CA GLY A 139 -19.65 45.98 0.15
C GLY A 139 -18.26 46.49 0.56
N ARG A 140 -17.83 46.19 1.79
CA ARG A 140 -16.50 46.55 2.31
C ARG A 140 -15.39 45.72 1.68
N LEU A 141 -15.56 44.39 1.63
CA LEU A 141 -14.58 43.47 1.06
C LEU A 141 -14.49 43.58 -0.47
N PHE A 142 -15.59 43.89 -1.14
CA PHE A 142 -15.64 44.07 -2.59
C PHE A 142 -14.79 45.26 -3.04
N LYS A 143 -14.97 46.43 -2.41
CA LYS A 143 -14.16 47.62 -2.72
C LYS A 143 -12.67 47.34 -2.51
N LEU A 144 -12.33 46.71 -1.39
CA LEU A 144 -10.95 46.38 -1.05
C LEU A 144 -10.36 45.33 -2.01
N GLY A 145 -11.11 44.25 -2.26
CA GLY A 145 -10.67 43.14 -3.07
C GLY A 145 -10.54 43.49 -4.55
N VAL A 146 -11.41 44.33 -5.12
CA VAL A 146 -11.27 44.81 -6.51
C VAL A 146 -10.01 45.67 -6.65
N PHE A 147 -9.75 46.57 -5.69
CA PHE A 147 -8.53 47.37 -5.67
C PHE A 147 -7.26 46.49 -5.63
N PHE A 148 -7.20 45.53 -4.71
CA PHE A 148 -6.06 44.62 -4.63
C PHE A 148 -5.97 43.65 -5.82
N ALA A 149 -7.09 43.22 -6.40
CA ALA A 149 -7.09 42.40 -7.61
C ALA A 149 -6.48 43.16 -8.80
N GLN A 150 -6.85 44.43 -8.99
CA GLN A 150 -6.24 45.30 -10.01
C GLN A 150 -4.74 45.51 -9.75
N LEU A 151 -4.32 45.72 -8.50
CA LEU A 151 -2.89 45.80 -8.14
C LEU A 151 -2.14 44.51 -8.44
N CYS A 152 -2.74 43.35 -8.14
CA CYS A 152 -2.13 42.06 -8.41
C CYS A 152 -1.96 41.85 -9.92
N VAL A 153 -2.99 42.12 -10.72
CA VAL A 153 -2.95 42.03 -12.19
C VAL A 153 -1.91 43.00 -12.77
N LYS A 154 -1.89 44.28 -12.34
CA LYS A 154 -0.85 45.25 -12.72
C LYS A 154 0.56 44.82 -12.33
N GLY A 155 0.70 44.10 -11.21
CA GLY A 155 1.98 43.67 -10.67
C GLY A 155 2.64 42.55 -11.47
N VAL A 156 1.87 41.53 -11.88
CA VAL A 156 2.42 40.28 -12.44
C VAL A 156 1.97 39.93 -13.86
N VAL A 157 0.91 40.56 -14.38
CA VAL A 157 0.40 40.27 -15.74
C VAL A 157 0.93 41.33 -16.71
N SER A 158 1.49 40.90 -17.85
CA SER A 158 2.08 41.82 -18.84
C SER A 158 1.14 42.22 -19.97
N SER A 159 0.05 41.47 -20.18
CA SER A 159 -0.91 41.74 -21.25
C SER A 159 -1.78 42.95 -20.92
N ALA A 160 -1.80 43.97 -21.80
CA ALA A 160 -2.60 45.17 -21.62
C ALA A 160 -4.11 44.90 -21.68
N GLU A 161 -4.55 43.92 -22.47
CA GLU A 161 -5.96 43.52 -22.58
C GLU A 161 -6.49 42.93 -21.27
N LEU A 162 -5.62 42.25 -20.52
CA LEU A 162 -5.96 41.67 -19.22
C LEU A 162 -5.83 42.69 -18.07
N GLN A 163 -5.29 43.89 -18.29
CA GLN A 163 -5.20 44.90 -17.22
C GLN A 163 -6.58 45.48 -16.87
N ASP A 164 -7.44 45.64 -17.87
CA ASP A 164 -8.78 46.22 -17.72
C ASP A 164 -9.88 45.17 -17.53
N CYS A 165 -9.52 43.88 -17.45
CA CYS A 165 -10.52 42.80 -17.34
C CYS A 165 -11.27 42.78 -16.01
N ILE A 166 -10.73 43.44 -14.97
CA ILE A 166 -11.37 43.58 -13.65
C ILE A 166 -11.63 45.05 -13.39
N SER A 167 -12.90 45.43 -13.39
CA SER A 167 -13.36 46.75 -12.99
C SER A 167 -14.56 46.63 -12.07
N SER A 168 -14.97 47.75 -11.45
CA SER A 168 -16.19 47.78 -10.62
C SER A 168 -17.46 47.44 -11.41
N THR A 169 -17.44 47.54 -12.74
CA THR A 169 -18.57 47.26 -13.64
C THR A 169 -18.42 45.95 -14.39
N HIS A 170 -17.24 45.32 -14.36
CA HIS A 170 -16.94 44.06 -15.04
C HIS A 170 -16.19 43.15 -14.07
N CYS A 171 -16.93 42.34 -13.31
CA CYS A 171 -16.37 41.39 -12.36
C CYS A 171 -17.38 40.30 -12.01
N ALA A 172 -16.87 39.16 -11.55
CA ALA A 172 -17.67 38.16 -10.87
C ALA A 172 -17.15 37.94 -9.46
N THR A 173 -18.04 37.62 -8.53
CA THR A 173 -17.68 37.42 -7.12
C THR A 173 -18.39 36.22 -6.54
N LYS A 174 -17.75 35.61 -5.55
CA LYS A 174 -18.29 34.50 -4.76
C LYS A 174 -18.08 34.82 -3.29
N LEU A 175 -19.18 35.09 -2.61
CA LEU A 175 -19.23 35.24 -1.18
C LEU A 175 -19.58 33.89 -0.57
N THR A 176 -18.74 33.40 0.33
CA THR A 176 -18.95 32.13 1.03
C THR A 176 -18.85 32.35 2.52
N ARG A 177 -19.85 31.88 3.26
CA ARG A 177 -19.89 31.86 4.72
C ARG A 177 -20.07 30.43 5.18
N TYR A 178 -19.24 30.02 6.13
CA TYR A 178 -19.54 28.88 6.99
C TYR A 178 -20.16 29.40 8.29
N PHE A 179 -21.21 28.74 8.74
CA PHE A 179 -21.89 29.01 10.00
C PHE A 179 -22.00 27.72 10.79
N ASN A 180 -21.50 27.72 12.01
CA ASN A 180 -21.61 26.60 12.93
C ASN A 180 -22.74 26.90 13.92
N ASP A 181 -23.74 26.04 13.98
CA ASP A 181 -24.81 26.14 14.95
C ASP A 181 -24.27 25.67 16.32
N GLY A 182 -24.08 26.61 17.24
CA GLY A 182 -23.25 26.46 18.44
C GLY A 182 -23.73 25.46 19.50
N ASP A 183 -24.74 24.62 19.22
CA ASP A 183 -25.25 23.61 20.15
C ASP A 183 -24.20 22.52 20.49
N SER A 184 -23.23 22.30 19.60
CA SER A 184 -22.07 21.45 19.87
C SER A 184 -20.91 22.17 20.57
N ALA A 185 -20.92 23.51 20.62
CA ALA A 185 -19.88 24.33 21.26
C ALA A 185 -20.22 24.75 22.71
N GLN A 186 -21.50 24.71 23.12
CA GLN A 186 -21.88 24.91 24.53
C GLN A 186 -21.87 23.62 25.37
N ASN A 187 -21.89 22.44 24.74
CA ASN A 187 -21.56 21.16 25.38
C ASN A 187 -20.15 20.65 25.04
N GLY A 188 -19.41 21.40 24.23
CA GLY A 188 -17.97 21.25 24.03
C GLY A 188 -17.22 22.11 25.01
N SER A 189 -17.33 21.81 26.31
CA SER A 189 -16.24 22.14 27.21
C SER A 189 -14.97 21.62 26.54
N ASP A 190 -14.05 22.52 26.20
CA ASP A 190 -12.65 22.16 26.26
C ASP A 190 -12.46 21.28 27.50
N VAL A 191 -11.78 20.15 27.31
CA VAL A 191 -11.43 19.16 28.35
C VAL A 191 -12.42 17.99 28.52
N SER A 192 -12.44 17.07 27.55
CA SER A 192 -12.37 15.64 27.91
C SER A 192 -10.92 15.23 28.13
N ALA A 193 -10.18 15.96 28.99
CA ALA A 193 -8.97 15.38 29.57
C ALA A 193 -9.45 14.23 30.45
N THR A 194 -9.30 13.03 29.94
CA THR A 194 -9.30 11.85 30.80
C THR A 194 -7.99 11.96 31.58
N MET A 195 -8.05 12.53 32.78
CA MET A 195 -6.88 12.55 33.67
C MET A 195 -6.46 11.10 33.90
N LEU A 196 -5.23 10.77 33.48
CA LEU A 196 -4.62 9.52 33.89
C LEU A 196 -4.43 9.56 35.43
N PRO A 197 -4.39 8.41 36.12
CA PRO A 197 -4.22 8.35 37.58
C PRO A 197 -2.98 9.08 38.14
N ASN A 198 -2.11 9.54 37.25
CA ASN A 198 -0.83 10.18 37.55
C ASN A 198 -0.89 11.72 37.44
N GLY A 199 -2.04 12.31 37.08
CA GLY A 199 -2.22 13.76 36.99
C GLY A 199 -1.75 14.42 35.69
N ASP A 200 -1.42 13.65 34.65
CA ASP A 200 -1.10 14.18 33.32
C ASP A 200 -2.38 14.30 32.46
N ASP A 201 -2.58 15.49 31.87
CA ASP A 201 -3.66 15.80 30.95
C ASP A 201 -3.40 15.18 29.57
N PHE A 202 -4.18 14.15 29.22
CA PHE A 202 -4.17 13.59 27.86
C PHE A 202 -5.27 14.28 27.03
N GLN A 203 -4.88 15.27 26.22
CA GLN A 203 -5.77 15.87 25.22
C GLN A 203 -5.81 14.99 23.97
N TYR A 204 -6.96 14.37 23.68
CA TYR A 204 -7.27 13.96 22.32
C TYR A 204 -7.36 15.23 21.47
N GLN A 205 -6.31 15.55 20.71
CA GLN A 205 -6.44 16.45 19.57
C GLN A 205 -7.32 15.72 18.57
N PHE A 206 -8.64 15.92 18.65
CA PHE A 206 -9.51 15.63 17.52
C PHE A 206 -8.90 16.35 16.32
N GLU A 207 -8.57 15.58 15.29
CA GLU A 207 -8.13 16.09 14.01
C GLU A 207 -9.22 17.07 13.56
N ARG A 208 -8.95 18.37 13.61
CA ARG A 208 -9.91 19.37 13.12
C ARG A 208 -10.05 19.10 11.62
N ASP A 209 -11.28 18.85 11.17
CA ASP A 209 -11.56 18.61 9.75
C ASP A 209 -11.38 19.90 8.96
N TYR A 210 -10.19 20.08 8.37
CA TYR A 210 -9.92 21.19 7.47
C TYR A 210 -10.37 20.85 6.06
N VAL A 211 -11.16 21.74 5.45
CA VAL A 211 -11.52 21.64 4.03
C VAL A 211 -10.39 22.24 3.20
N THR A 212 -9.79 21.44 2.32
CA THR A 212 -8.77 21.93 1.38
C THR A 212 -9.44 22.64 0.22
N LEU A 213 -9.18 23.93 0.08
CA LEU A 213 -9.72 24.82 -0.95
C LEU A 213 -8.58 25.30 -1.84
N LEU A 214 -8.75 25.16 -3.16
CA LEU A 214 -7.88 25.79 -4.15
C LEU A 214 -8.66 26.92 -4.82
N PRO A 215 -8.41 28.20 -4.46
CA PRO A 215 -9.13 29.31 -5.05
C PRO A 215 -8.83 29.44 -6.55
N THR A 216 -9.87 29.56 -7.36
CA THR A 216 -9.75 29.71 -8.82
C THR A 216 -9.79 31.15 -9.30
N GLY A 217 -10.07 32.11 -8.41
CA GLY A 217 -10.13 33.53 -8.70
C GLY A 217 -8.77 34.16 -8.98
N VAL A 218 -8.79 35.47 -9.19
CA VAL A 218 -7.56 36.26 -9.12
C VAL A 218 -7.11 36.36 -7.66
N LEU A 219 -8.06 36.66 -6.78
CA LEU A 219 -7.80 36.92 -5.38
C LEU A 219 -8.99 36.47 -4.51
N THR A 220 -8.69 35.89 -3.36
CA THR A 220 -9.64 35.60 -2.29
C THR A 220 -9.24 36.36 -1.04
N VAL A 221 -10.21 37.03 -0.44
CA VAL A 221 -10.05 37.86 0.75
C VAL A 221 -10.81 37.25 1.91
N PHE A 222 -10.14 37.12 3.05
CA PHE A 222 -10.74 36.72 4.31
C PHE A 222 -10.70 37.93 5.27
N PRO A 223 -11.84 38.29 5.90
CA PRO A 223 -11.93 39.45 6.78
C PRO A 223 -11.19 39.24 8.12
N CYS A 224 -10.93 37.98 8.50
CA CYS A 224 -10.20 37.61 9.71
C CYS A 224 -9.23 36.47 9.37
N ALA A 225 -7.94 36.63 9.67
CA ALA A 225 -6.91 35.62 9.44
C ALA A 225 -6.82 34.60 10.58
N LYS A 226 -7.94 33.93 10.88
CA LYS A 226 -8.07 32.89 11.91
C LYS A 226 -8.78 31.65 11.37
N GLY A 227 -8.38 30.46 11.83
CA GLY A 227 -8.97 29.19 11.37
C GLY A 227 -8.51 28.78 9.97
N LEU A 228 -7.38 29.32 9.51
CA LEU A 228 -6.83 29.12 8.17
C LEU A 228 -5.45 28.47 8.25
N ARG A 229 -5.16 27.58 7.31
CA ARG A 229 -3.84 27.01 7.09
C ARG A 229 -3.42 27.22 5.64
N TYR A 230 -2.13 27.49 5.44
CA TYR A 230 -1.55 27.69 4.11
C TYR A 230 -0.26 26.87 3.97
N LYS A 231 0.22 26.72 2.74
CA LYS A 231 1.52 26.14 2.45
C LYS A 231 2.56 27.25 2.22
N PRO A 232 3.64 27.30 3.02
CA PRO A 232 4.70 28.28 2.80
C PRO A 232 5.38 28.07 1.45
N SER A 233 5.75 29.17 0.79
CA SER A 233 6.39 29.19 -0.54
C SER A 233 7.78 28.54 -0.57
N THR A 234 8.40 28.35 0.61
CA THR A 234 9.67 27.61 0.75
C THR A 234 9.50 26.09 0.68
N MET A 235 8.26 25.59 0.58
CA MET A 235 7.94 24.16 0.56
C MET A 235 7.23 23.80 -0.73
N ALA A 236 7.48 22.59 -1.24
CA ALA A 236 6.82 22.13 -2.45
C ALA A 236 5.33 21.94 -2.20
N ALA A 237 4.48 22.19 -3.20
CA ALA A 237 3.03 21.97 -3.09
C ALA A 237 2.66 20.51 -2.71
N THR A 238 3.60 19.57 -2.87
CA THR A 238 3.49 18.14 -2.55
C THR A 238 3.90 17.78 -1.11
N ASP A 239 4.47 18.71 -0.35
CA ASP A 239 4.79 18.48 1.07
C ASP A 239 3.52 18.59 1.92
N ASN A 240 3.36 17.67 2.89
CA ASN A 240 2.17 17.57 3.75
C ASN A 240 2.21 18.49 4.97
N SER A 241 3.15 19.45 5.02
CA SER A 241 3.28 20.37 6.15
C SER A 241 2.45 21.63 5.93
N TRP A 242 1.40 21.78 6.74
CA TRP A 242 0.52 22.95 6.76
C TRP A 242 0.91 23.89 7.91
N VAL A 243 0.87 25.20 7.65
CA VAL A 243 1.14 26.23 8.68
C VAL A 243 -0.15 26.96 9.00
N THR A 244 -0.52 27.02 10.28
CA THR A 244 -1.67 27.77 10.79
C THR A 244 -1.39 29.27 10.80
N VAL A 245 -2.34 30.06 10.32
CA VAL A 245 -2.35 31.52 10.45
C VAL A 245 -3.30 31.87 11.60
N ASP A 246 -2.80 32.63 12.57
CA ASP A 246 -3.59 33.13 13.70
C ASP A 246 -3.20 34.59 13.97
N GLU A 247 -3.70 35.49 13.13
CA GLU A 247 -3.47 36.93 13.20
C GLU A 247 -4.82 37.66 13.13
N PRO A 248 -5.61 37.68 14.23
CA PRO A 248 -7.00 38.11 14.21
C PRO A 248 -7.18 39.58 13.83
N ASP A 249 -6.15 40.41 14.03
CA ASP A 249 -6.16 41.84 13.70
C ASP A 249 -5.94 42.10 12.20
N CYS A 250 -5.61 41.08 11.43
CA CYS A 250 -5.28 41.19 10.00
C CYS A 250 -6.35 40.55 9.11
N LEU A 251 -6.47 41.09 7.89
CA LEU A 251 -7.17 40.41 6.80
C LEU A 251 -6.18 39.51 6.08
N LEU A 252 -6.63 38.34 5.62
CA LEU A 252 -5.81 37.44 4.80
C LEU A 252 -6.18 37.62 3.33
N PHE A 253 -5.16 37.78 2.50
CA PHE A 253 -5.28 37.76 1.05
C PHE A 253 -4.55 36.55 0.50
N HIS A 254 -5.19 35.86 -0.43
CA HIS A 254 -4.61 34.70 -1.09
C HIS A 254 -4.96 34.71 -2.57
N THR A 255 -3.95 34.55 -3.41
CA THR A 255 -4.09 34.55 -4.87
C THR A 255 -4.59 33.22 -5.41
N GLY A 256 -5.47 33.24 -6.41
CA GLY A 256 -5.97 32.00 -7.01
C GLY A 256 -5.24 31.57 -8.28
N THR A 257 -5.67 30.45 -8.85
CA THR A 257 -5.03 29.80 -10.00
C THR A 257 -5.09 30.63 -11.28
N LEU A 258 -6.12 31.46 -11.45
CA LEU A 258 -6.26 32.34 -12.62
C LEU A 258 -5.11 33.34 -12.70
N LEU A 259 -4.73 33.96 -11.58
CA LEU A 259 -3.62 34.90 -11.53
C LEU A 259 -2.29 34.21 -11.82
N ALA A 260 -2.06 33.01 -11.24
CA ALA A 260 -0.87 32.22 -11.52
C ALA A 260 -0.74 31.89 -13.01
N ARG A 261 -1.86 31.56 -13.67
CA ARG A 261 -1.88 31.28 -15.11
C ARG A 261 -1.60 32.52 -15.96
N TRP A 262 -2.29 33.64 -15.70
CA TRP A 262 -2.05 34.90 -16.42
C TRP A 262 -0.66 35.49 -16.21
N SER A 263 0.00 35.15 -15.11
CA SER A 263 1.38 35.56 -14.84
C SER A 263 2.43 34.83 -15.68
N GLN A 264 2.05 33.76 -16.41
CA GLN A 264 2.93 32.94 -17.26
C GLN A 264 4.21 32.47 -16.53
N GLY A 265 4.08 32.08 -15.26
CA GLY A 265 5.18 31.54 -14.45
C GLY A 265 5.91 32.56 -13.58
N MET A 266 5.53 33.84 -13.60
CA MET A 266 6.04 34.85 -12.67
C MET A 266 5.47 34.71 -11.25
N HIS A 267 4.30 34.08 -11.12
CA HIS A 267 3.60 33.86 -9.88
C HIS A 267 3.01 32.44 -9.85
N THR A 268 2.96 31.86 -8.65
CA THR A 268 2.41 30.52 -8.39
C THR A 268 1.52 30.58 -7.16
N THR A 269 0.46 29.78 -7.13
CA THR A 269 -0.46 29.67 -5.99
C THR A 269 -0.42 28.28 -5.36
N SER A 270 -0.80 28.17 -4.09
CA SER A 270 -0.89 26.94 -3.32
C SER A 270 -2.32 26.74 -2.77
N PRO A 271 -2.71 25.50 -2.41
CA PRO A 271 -4.01 25.28 -1.77
C PRO A 271 -4.04 25.85 -0.34
N LEU A 272 -5.21 26.30 0.08
CA LEU A 272 -5.54 26.70 1.45
C LEU A 272 -6.33 25.60 2.16
N GLN A 273 -6.31 25.64 3.49
CA GLN A 273 -7.14 24.82 4.35
C GLN A 273 -7.96 25.72 5.28
N VAL A 274 -9.27 25.50 5.29
CA VAL A 274 -10.22 26.30 6.07
C VAL A 274 -10.90 25.42 7.09
N ASP A 275 -10.99 25.89 8.33
CA ASP A 275 -11.79 25.27 9.38
C ASP A 275 -13.26 25.68 9.19
N PRO A 276 -14.15 24.76 8.75
CA PRO A 276 -15.56 25.09 8.53
C PRO A 276 -16.30 25.42 9.83
N ARG A 277 -15.78 25.00 11.00
CA ARG A 277 -16.39 25.27 12.31
C ARG A 277 -16.02 26.65 12.86
N ALA A 278 -15.04 27.33 12.26
CA ALA A 278 -14.55 28.63 12.72
C ALA A 278 -15.36 29.84 12.20
N ASN A 279 -16.56 29.62 11.64
CA ASN A 279 -17.42 30.67 11.08
C ASN A 279 -16.72 31.54 10.01
N VAL A 280 -15.98 30.89 9.12
CA VAL A 280 -15.13 31.58 8.14
C VAL A 280 -15.98 32.22 7.05
N VAL A 281 -15.70 33.49 6.75
CA VAL A 281 -16.24 34.23 5.61
C VAL A 281 -15.13 34.47 4.59
N SER A 282 -15.42 34.31 3.31
CA SER A 282 -14.47 34.58 2.23
C SER A 282 -15.17 35.25 1.04
N LEU A 283 -14.46 36.17 0.40
CA LEU A 283 -14.88 36.78 -0.86
C LEU A 283 -13.83 36.48 -1.92
N THR A 284 -14.21 35.76 -2.96
CA THR A 284 -13.35 35.52 -4.13
C THR A 284 -13.78 36.40 -5.28
N ILE A 285 -12.81 36.92 -6.03
CA ILE A 285 -13.01 37.88 -7.13
C ILE A 285 -12.43 37.29 -8.42
N TRP A 286 -13.22 37.42 -9.48
CA TRP A 286 -12.88 37.08 -10.85
C TRP A 286 -13.18 38.28 -11.76
N PRO A 287 -12.61 38.33 -12.96
CA PRO A 287 -13.26 39.01 -14.08
C PRO A 287 -14.61 38.30 -14.42
N PRO A 288 -15.41 38.81 -15.37
CA PRO A 288 -16.67 38.15 -15.76
C PRO A 288 -16.47 36.67 -16.12
N LEU A 289 -17.41 35.80 -15.74
CA LEU A 289 -17.30 34.34 -15.88
C LEU A 289 -17.21 33.87 -17.35
N THR A 290 -17.68 34.69 -18.30
CA THR A 290 -17.59 34.48 -19.74
C THR A 290 -16.18 34.72 -20.31
N THR A 291 -15.26 35.30 -19.54
CA THR A 291 -13.91 35.60 -19.99
C THR A 291 -13.17 34.29 -20.37
N PRO A 292 -12.62 34.19 -21.59
CA PRO A 292 -11.90 33.01 -22.04
C PRO A 292 -10.52 32.91 -21.37
N ILE A 293 -10.07 31.68 -21.11
CA ILE A 293 -8.72 31.41 -20.63
C ILE A 293 -7.97 30.62 -21.72
N ASP A 294 -7.05 31.30 -22.42
CA ASP A 294 -6.06 30.78 -23.39
C ASP A 294 -6.26 29.34 -23.90
N GLY A 295 -7.38 29.07 -24.58
CA GLY A 295 -7.67 27.79 -25.24
C GLY A 295 -8.09 26.60 -24.37
N GLU A 296 -8.17 26.75 -23.04
CA GLU A 296 -8.51 25.66 -22.10
C GLU A 296 -9.96 25.72 -21.54
N GLY A 297 -10.75 26.70 -21.96
CA GLY A 297 -12.14 26.88 -21.53
C GLY A 297 -12.43 28.30 -21.05
N THR A 298 -13.44 28.43 -20.20
CA THR A 298 -13.88 29.70 -19.62
C THR A 298 -13.65 29.72 -18.11
N ILE A 299 -13.74 30.89 -17.48
CA ILE A 299 -13.66 30.97 -16.02
C ILE A 299 -14.80 30.18 -15.36
N ALA A 300 -15.99 30.20 -15.96
CA ALA A 300 -17.13 29.39 -15.52
C ALA A 300 -16.79 27.90 -15.43
N SER A 301 -16.03 27.33 -16.38
CA SER A 301 -15.69 25.89 -16.34
C SER A 301 -14.75 25.56 -15.19
N HIS A 302 -13.77 26.42 -14.90
CA HIS A 302 -12.88 26.24 -13.75
C HIS A 302 -13.58 26.45 -12.41
N LEU A 303 -14.48 27.42 -12.33
CA LEU A 303 -15.31 27.63 -11.14
C LEU A 303 -16.20 26.41 -10.89
N LEU A 304 -16.85 25.87 -11.93
CA LEU A 304 -17.69 24.68 -11.84
C LEU A 304 -16.88 23.47 -11.36
N GLU A 305 -15.70 23.22 -11.94
CA GLU A 305 -14.79 22.15 -11.52
C GLU A 305 -14.45 22.28 -10.01
N GLN A 306 -14.11 23.48 -9.55
CA GLN A 306 -13.82 23.74 -8.14
C GLN A 306 -15.03 23.45 -7.25
N GLN A 307 -16.23 23.91 -7.63
CA GLN A 307 -17.45 23.69 -6.86
C GLN A 307 -17.81 22.20 -6.79
N ILE A 308 -17.65 21.46 -7.89
CA ILE A 308 -17.91 20.01 -7.92
C ILE A 308 -16.95 19.27 -6.99
N LYS A 309 -15.67 19.64 -6.97
CA LYS A 309 -14.67 19.06 -6.05
C LYS A 309 -14.96 19.38 -4.59
N THR A 310 -15.45 20.59 -4.32
CA THR A 310 -15.75 21.04 -2.94
C THR A 310 -17.04 20.42 -2.41
N PHE A 311 -18.07 20.29 -3.26
CA PHE A 311 -19.41 19.83 -2.86
C PHE A 311 -19.88 18.64 -3.72
N PRO A 312 -19.31 17.43 -3.52
CA PRO A 312 -19.60 16.28 -4.36
C PRO A 312 -21.05 15.77 -4.26
N LYS A 313 -21.73 15.98 -3.13
CA LYS A 313 -23.14 15.58 -2.95
C LYS A 313 -24.09 16.42 -3.83
N VAL A 314 -23.86 17.74 -3.90
CA VAL A 314 -24.62 18.65 -4.76
C VAL A 314 -24.32 18.38 -6.23
N ALA A 315 -23.05 18.17 -6.56
CA ALA A 315 -22.64 17.84 -7.92
C ALA A 315 -23.32 16.56 -8.44
N GLN A 316 -23.51 15.55 -7.59
CA GLN A 316 -24.20 14.31 -7.99
C GLN A 316 -25.67 14.55 -8.39
N GLN A 317 -26.31 15.57 -7.81
CA GLN A 317 -27.69 15.92 -8.08
C GLN A 317 -27.85 16.76 -9.36
N TYR A 318 -26.99 17.77 -9.57
CA TYR A 318 -27.15 18.74 -10.67
C TYR A 318 -26.18 18.51 -11.85
N TYR A 319 -24.99 17.97 -11.61
CA TYR A 319 -23.91 17.79 -12.60
C TYR A 319 -23.25 16.39 -12.52
N PRO A 320 -24.03 15.29 -12.62
CA PRO A 320 -23.50 13.93 -12.44
C PRO A 320 -22.47 13.57 -13.52
N ARG A 321 -22.63 14.09 -14.74
CA ARG A 321 -21.72 13.81 -15.86
C ARG A 321 -20.35 14.42 -15.62
N GLU A 322 -20.30 15.71 -15.30
CA GLU A 322 -19.08 16.46 -15.03
C GLU A 322 -18.36 15.89 -13.81
N GLN A 323 -19.09 15.53 -12.76
CA GLN A 323 -18.51 14.87 -11.59
C GLN A 323 -17.87 13.52 -11.94
N ASN A 324 -18.54 12.69 -12.75
CA ASN A 324 -17.99 11.41 -13.16
C ASN A 324 -16.75 11.58 -14.05
N ILE A 325 -16.72 12.60 -14.93
CA ILE A 325 -15.54 12.95 -15.71
C ILE A 325 -14.37 13.33 -14.79
N LEU A 326 -14.60 14.17 -13.77
CA LEU A 326 -13.55 14.56 -12.83
C LEU A 326 -13.02 13.38 -12.01
N LYS A 327 -13.91 12.51 -11.50
CA LYS A 327 -13.51 11.27 -10.81
C LYS A 327 -12.69 10.36 -11.72
N LEU A 328 -13.08 10.25 -12.99
CA LEU A 328 -12.35 9.46 -13.97
C LEU A 328 -10.98 10.07 -14.30
N GLN A 329 -10.87 11.40 -14.40
CA GLN A 329 -9.58 12.09 -14.57
C GLN A 329 -8.64 11.83 -13.39
N ASP A 330 -9.15 11.87 -12.16
CA ASP A 330 -8.37 11.55 -10.97
C ASP A 330 -7.91 10.08 -10.99
N ALA A 331 -8.79 9.15 -11.42
CA ALA A 331 -8.42 7.75 -11.65
C ALA A 331 -7.36 7.59 -12.77
N MET A 332 -7.45 8.36 -13.87
CA MET A 332 -6.44 8.38 -14.94
C MET A 332 -5.08 8.87 -14.41
N LYS A 333 -5.07 9.96 -13.65
CA LYS A 333 -3.86 10.50 -13.04
C LYS A 333 -3.24 9.50 -12.08
N PHE A 334 -4.07 8.86 -11.25
CA PHE A 334 -3.68 7.79 -10.33
C PHE A 334 -2.96 6.65 -11.05
N VAL A 335 -3.48 6.17 -12.18
CA VAL A 335 -2.87 5.03 -12.90
C VAL A 335 -1.65 5.42 -13.73
N LYS A 336 -1.60 6.63 -14.29
CA LYS A 336 -0.41 7.16 -14.98
C LYS A 336 0.78 7.27 -14.01
N GLU A 337 0.52 7.72 -12.80
CA GLU A 337 1.51 7.77 -11.72
C GLU A 337 1.88 6.35 -11.23
N LEU A 338 0.89 5.48 -11.01
CA LEU A 338 1.12 4.09 -10.61
C LEU A 338 1.97 3.34 -11.62
N PHE A 339 1.72 3.50 -12.92
CA PHE A 339 2.53 2.90 -13.99
C PHE A 339 4.00 3.32 -13.88
N SER A 340 4.26 4.61 -13.66
CA SER A 340 5.61 5.16 -13.52
C SER A 340 6.35 4.58 -12.31
N VAL A 341 5.63 4.40 -11.19
CA VAL A 341 6.18 3.75 -9.98
C VAL A 341 6.37 2.25 -10.19
N CYS A 342 5.44 1.56 -10.85
CA CYS A 342 5.56 0.15 -11.21
C CYS A 342 6.79 -0.12 -12.09
N GLU A 343 7.04 0.69 -13.14
CA GLU A 343 8.24 0.57 -13.97
C GLU A 343 9.52 0.75 -13.13
N THR A 344 9.53 1.70 -12.20
CA THR A 344 10.68 1.95 -11.30
C THR A 344 10.94 0.76 -10.38
N ILE A 345 9.90 0.22 -9.74
CA ILE A 345 10.03 -0.91 -8.82
C ILE A 345 10.39 -2.20 -9.55
N LEU A 346 9.77 -2.46 -10.70
CA LEU A 346 10.08 -3.65 -11.50
C LEU A 346 11.49 -3.59 -12.08
N SER A 347 11.95 -2.42 -12.53
CA SER A 347 13.33 -2.26 -13.01
C SER A 347 14.34 -2.45 -11.88
N LEU A 348 14.09 -1.88 -10.68
CA LEU A 348 14.93 -2.12 -9.50
C LEU A 348 14.98 -3.61 -9.12
N ASN A 349 13.84 -4.30 -9.12
CA ASN A 349 13.78 -5.73 -8.82
C ASN A 349 14.45 -6.58 -9.90
N ALA A 350 14.30 -6.23 -11.18
CA ALA A 350 14.94 -6.92 -12.29
C ALA A 350 16.48 -6.76 -12.28
N LEU A 351 16.98 -5.58 -11.88
CA LEU A 351 18.42 -5.35 -11.71
C LEU A 351 18.99 -6.07 -10.48
N SER A 352 18.20 -6.16 -9.41
CA SER A 352 18.65 -6.74 -8.14
C SER A 352 18.61 -8.27 -8.11
N ARG A 353 17.78 -8.91 -8.96
CA ARG A 353 17.62 -10.37 -8.99
C ARG A 353 18.33 -10.97 -10.20
N SER A 354 19.33 -11.81 -9.94
CA SER A 354 20.04 -12.58 -10.98
C SER A 354 19.24 -13.79 -11.49
N THR A 355 18.28 -14.27 -10.70
CA THR A 355 17.38 -15.35 -11.08
C THR A 355 16.25 -14.79 -11.93
N GLY A 356 16.09 -15.25 -13.18
CA GLY A 356 15.00 -14.84 -14.10
C GLY A 356 13.60 -15.27 -13.69
N VAL A 357 13.35 -15.39 -12.38
CA VAL A 357 12.09 -15.73 -11.73
C VAL A 357 11.27 -14.46 -11.56
N SER A 358 10.04 -14.48 -12.06
CA SER A 358 9.08 -13.40 -11.95
C SER A 358 8.81 -13.04 -10.48
N PRO A 359 8.87 -11.75 -10.08
CA PRO A 359 8.49 -11.35 -8.73
C PRO A 359 6.98 -11.53 -8.49
N GLU A 360 6.64 -12.03 -7.31
CA GLU A 360 5.26 -12.14 -6.83
C GLU A 360 4.73 -10.75 -6.48
N LEU A 361 3.47 -10.50 -6.83
CA LEU A 361 2.87 -9.17 -6.72
C LEU A 361 2.79 -8.72 -5.27
N HIS A 362 2.49 -9.63 -4.34
CA HIS A 362 2.39 -9.32 -2.91
C HIS A 362 3.71 -8.78 -2.31
N VAL A 363 4.87 -9.10 -2.91
CA VAL A 363 6.18 -8.56 -2.53
C VAL A 363 6.38 -7.13 -3.05
N LEU A 364 5.80 -6.82 -4.21
CA LEU A 364 5.91 -5.51 -4.85
C LEU A 364 4.93 -4.47 -4.28
N LEU A 365 3.73 -4.91 -3.86
CA LEU A 365 2.66 -4.03 -3.38
C LEU A 365 3.08 -3.12 -2.20
N PRO A 366 3.84 -3.58 -1.19
CA PRO A 366 4.33 -2.70 -0.12
C PRO A 366 5.27 -1.60 -0.64
N GLN A 367 6.18 -1.94 -1.56
CA GLN A 367 7.08 -0.96 -2.16
C GLN A 367 6.32 0.07 -2.99
N MET A 368 5.33 -0.38 -3.77
CA MET A 368 4.42 0.50 -4.52
C MET A 368 3.63 1.41 -3.59
N SER A 369 3.10 0.86 -2.50
CA SER A 369 2.31 1.62 -1.52
C SER A 369 3.14 2.70 -0.82
N ASN A 370 4.39 2.38 -0.48
CA ASN A 370 5.31 3.35 0.13
C ASN A 370 5.68 4.49 -0.84
N MET A 371 5.98 4.18 -2.10
CA MET A 371 6.31 5.19 -3.10
C MET A 371 5.11 6.09 -3.45
N MET A 372 3.91 5.50 -3.50
CA MET A 372 2.67 6.23 -3.80
C MET A 372 2.03 6.89 -2.58
N LYS A 373 2.56 6.67 -1.37
CA LYS A 373 2.02 7.12 -0.08
C LYS A 373 0.53 6.79 0.11
N ARG A 374 0.07 5.70 -0.50
CA ARG A 374 -1.33 5.23 -0.47
C ARG A 374 -1.37 3.71 -0.57
N LYS A 375 -2.40 3.07 -0.03
CA LYS A 375 -2.56 1.61 -0.11
C LYS A 375 -2.80 1.21 -1.57
N ILE A 376 -1.89 0.42 -2.14
CA ILE A 376 -2.04 -0.17 -3.48
C ILE A 376 -2.47 -1.62 -3.32
N VAL A 377 -3.56 -1.99 -4.00
CA VAL A 377 -4.05 -3.37 -4.05
C VAL A 377 -3.71 -4.03 -5.38
N GLN A 378 -3.82 -5.36 -5.43
CA GLN A 378 -3.64 -6.11 -6.67
C GLN A 378 -4.55 -5.60 -7.80
N ASP A 379 -5.79 -5.23 -7.49
CA ASP A 379 -6.75 -4.73 -8.47
C ASP A 379 -6.27 -3.46 -9.16
N ASP A 380 -5.55 -2.58 -8.45
CA ASP A 380 -4.98 -1.36 -9.03
C ASP A 380 -3.93 -1.66 -10.10
N VAL A 381 -3.15 -2.72 -9.92
CA VAL A 381 -2.16 -3.18 -10.91
C VAL A 381 -2.85 -3.78 -12.12
N LEU A 382 -3.96 -4.49 -11.92
CA LEU A 382 -4.77 -5.04 -13.01
C LEU A 382 -5.49 -3.95 -13.83
N LYS A 383 -5.79 -2.78 -13.25
CA LYS A 383 -6.29 -1.62 -14.01
C LYS A 383 -5.28 -1.15 -15.07
N LEU A 384 -3.98 -1.28 -14.82
CA LEU A 384 -2.95 -0.94 -15.80
C LEU A 384 -3.06 -1.81 -17.05
N LEU A 385 -3.38 -3.10 -16.89
CA LEU A 385 -3.55 -4.05 -17.99
C LEU A 385 -4.83 -3.80 -18.81
N THR A 386 -5.84 -3.16 -18.21
CA THR A 386 -7.05 -2.73 -18.94
C THR A 386 -6.72 -1.64 -19.95
N ILE A 387 -5.86 -0.68 -19.58
CA ILE A 387 -5.40 0.38 -20.49
C ILE A 387 -4.40 -0.17 -21.50
N TRP A 388 -3.42 -0.97 -21.03
CA TRP A 388 -2.42 -1.57 -21.89
C TRP A 388 -2.12 -3.01 -21.47
N SER A 389 -2.77 -3.96 -22.15
CA SER A 389 -2.63 -5.40 -21.88
C SER A 389 -1.19 -5.90 -22.00
N ASP A 390 -0.40 -5.32 -22.91
CA ASP A 390 0.98 -5.73 -23.17
C ASP A 390 2.00 -4.95 -22.34
N ALA A 391 1.54 -4.12 -21.39
CA ALA A 391 2.42 -3.39 -20.48
C ALA A 391 3.26 -4.36 -19.64
N TYR A 392 2.62 -5.40 -19.10
CA TYR A 392 3.24 -6.40 -18.23
C TYR A 392 2.77 -7.81 -18.57
N VAL A 393 3.64 -8.78 -18.33
CA VAL A 393 3.27 -10.20 -18.33
C VAL A 393 2.87 -10.54 -16.91
N VAL A 394 1.57 -10.73 -16.68
CA VAL A 394 1.00 -11.10 -15.38
C VAL A 394 0.47 -12.53 -15.45
N GLU A 395 1.08 -13.41 -14.67
CA GLU A 395 0.80 -14.85 -14.67
C GLU A 395 0.65 -15.39 -13.24
N LEU A 396 -0.14 -16.45 -13.09
CA LEU A 396 -0.22 -17.20 -11.83
C LEU A 396 0.94 -18.18 -11.73
N ASN A 397 1.71 -18.12 -10.65
CA ASN A 397 2.76 -19.09 -10.35
C ASN A 397 2.15 -20.45 -9.96
N SER A 398 3.00 -21.46 -9.76
CA SER A 398 2.59 -22.81 -9.34
C SER A 398 1.91 -22.86 -7.95
N ARG A 399 2.07 -21.80 -7.14
CA ARG A 399 1.45 -21.65 -5.82
C ARG A 399 0.11 -20.90 -5.88
N GLY A 400 -0.32 -20.46 -7.07
CA GLY A 400 -1.57 -19.72 -7.26
C GLY A 400 -1.47 -18.22 -6.97
N GLU A 401 -0.27 -17.68 -6.82
CA GLU A 401 -0.04 -16.25 -6.63
C GLU A 401 0.26 -15.56 -7.96
N LEU A 402 -0.16 -14.30 -8.08
CA LEU A 402 0.13 -13.50 -9.27
C LEU A 402 1.57 -13.00 -9.23
N THR A 403 2.24 -13.19 -10.35
CA THR A 403 3.58 -12.67 -10.62
C THR A 403 3.50 -11.67 -11.76
N MET A 404 4.37 -10.66 -11.73
CA MET A 404 4.39 -9.59 -12.72
C MET A 404 5.82 -9.39 -13.25
N THR A 405 5.98 -9.43 -14.57
CA THR A 405 7.27 -9.16 -15.22
C THR A 405 7.14 -8.22 -16.41
N LEU A 406 8.25 -7.55 -16.72
CA LEU A 406 8.38 -6.81 -17.97
C LEU A 406 8.33 -7.80 -19.15
N PRO A 407 7.67 -7.44 -20.28
CA PRO A 407 7.64 -8.26 -21.47
C PRO A 407 9.06 -8.58 -21.99
N ARG A 408 9.32 -9.85 -22.28
CA ARG A 408 10.62 -10.32 -22.80
C ARG A 408 10.77 -9.95 -24.28
N ARG A 409 11.09 -8.68 -24.58
CA ARG A 409 11.63 -8.23 -25.87
C ARG A 409 12.72 -7.19 -25.64
N ASP A 410 13.84 -7.37 -26.33
CA ASP A 410 15.09 -6.59 -26.39
C ASP A 410 15.46 -5.68 -25.21
N ASN A 411 16.65 -5.89 -24.66
CA ASN A 411 17.33 -5.03 -23.69
C ASN A 411 17.54 -3.57 -24.18
N LEU A 412 17.17 -3.26 -25.42
CA LEU A 412 17.11 -1.92 -25.97
C LEU A 412 15.80 -1.19 -25.60
N MET A 413 14.71 -1.91 -25.29
CA MET A 413 13.46 -1.34 -24.78
C MET A 413 13.48 -1.07 -23.26
N THR A 414 14.45 -1.61 -22.52
CA THR A 414 14.72 -1.16 -21.14
C THR A 414 15.36 0.24 -21.11
N LEU A 415 16.04 0.66 -22.20
CA LEU A 415 16.44 2.06 -22.43
C LEU A 415 15.27 2.96 -22.86
N THR A 416 14.10 2.40 -23.17
CA THR A 416 12.90 3.13 -23.60
C THR A 416 11.87 3.31 -22.48
N ASN A 417 12.22 3.23 -21.19
CA ASN A 417 11.30 3.48 -20.07
C ASN A 417 10.48 4.79 -20.27
N LYS A 418 11.14 5.89 -20.66
CA LYS A 418 10.46 7.16 -21.01
C LYS A 418 9.48 7.02 -22.19
N SER A 419 9.79 6.16 -23.16
CA SER A 419 8.92 5.87 -24.31
C SER A 419 7.80 4.88 -23.98
N ARG A 420 7.97 3.97 -23.01
CA ARG A 420 6.88 3.15 -22.46
C ARG A 420 5.93 3.98 -21.61
N THR A 421 6.43 4.89 -20.79
CA THR A 421 5.60 5.88 -20.08
C THR A 421 4.79 6.71 -21.07
N LEU A 422 5.41 7.21 -22.14
CA LEU A 422 4.72 7.96 -23.19
C LEU A 422 3.63 7.11 -23.86
N ALA A 423 3.95 5.88 -24.29
CA ALA A 423 2.98 4.98 -24.91
C ALA A 423 1.80 4.64 -23.99
N PHE A 424 2.05 4.46 -22.69
CA PHE A 424 0.99 4.27 -21.70
C PHE A 424 0.12 5.53 -21.58
N VAL A 425 0.72 6.72 -21.52
CA VAL A 425 -0.02 8.00 -21.46
C VAL A 425 -0.88 8.20 -22.71
N GLU A 426 -0.36 7.91 -23.90
CA GLU A 426 -1.11 7.98 -25.17
C GLU A 426 -2.30 7.01 -25.17
N LYS A 427 -2.10 5.76 -24.73
CA LYS A 427 -3.18 4.78 -24.64
C LYS A 427 -4.21 5.13 -23.57
N ALA A 428 -3.77 5.64 -22.41
CA ALA A 428 -4.66 6.12 -21.36
C ALA A 428 -5.51 7.29 -21.85
N GLU A 429 -4.91 8.22 -22.60
CA GLU A 429 -5.65 9.33 -23.20
C GLU A 429 -6.63 8.85 -24.25
N SER A 430 -6.22 7.95 -25.15
CA SER A 430 -7.12 7.37 -26.15
C SER A 430 -8.30 6.64 -25.50
N TRP A 431 -8.06 5.86 -24.44
CA TRP A 431 -9.09 5.17 -23.68
C TRP A 431 -10.06 6.17 -23.03
N TYR A 432 -9.55 7.23 -22.42
CA TYR A 432 -10.34 8.30 -21.80
C TYR A 432 -11.21 9.04 -22.82
N GLN A 433 -10.65 9.42 -23.97
CA GLN A 433 -11.37 10.10 -25.05
C GLN A 433 -12.47 9.22 -25.66
N GLN A 434 -12.20 7.92 -25.87
CA GLN A 434 -13.22 6.98 -26.34
C GLN A 434 -14.40 6.88 -25.37
N LEU A 435 -14.12 6.89 -24.07
CA LEU A 435 -15.16 6.73 -23.05
C LEU A 435 -16.04 7.97 -22.92
N ILE A 436 -15.47 9.18 -23.01
CA ILE A 436 -16.23 10.43 -23.01
C ILE A 436 -17.04 10.63 -24.29
N ALA A 437 -16.48 10.23 -25.43
CA ALA A 437 -17.16 10.29 -26.72
C ALA A 437 -18.31 9.29 -26.83
N SER A 438 -18.25 8.17 -26.08
CA SER A 438 -19.36 7.23 -26.00
C SER A 438 -20.51 7.84 -25.21
N ASN A 439 -21.73 7.85 -25.77
CA ASN A 439 -22.93 8.38 -25.11
C ASN A 439 -23.46 7.50 -23.96
N ASN A 440 -22.64 6.58 -23.46
CA ASN A 440 -22.98 5.70 -22.34
C ASN A 440 -22.70 6.41 -21.01
N GLU A 441 -23.27 5.88 -19.94
CA GLU A 441 -22.98 6.34 -18.57
C GLU A 441 -21.48 6.28 -18.30
N ILE A 442 -20.89 7.43 -17.97
CA ILE A 442 -19.45 7.57 -17.77
C ILE A 442 -19.07 6.82 -16.50
N ILE A 443 -18.27 5.77 -16.65
CA ILE A 443 -17.71 4.99 -15.54
C ILE A 443 -16.75 5.90 -14.75
N THR A 444 -16.76 5.80 -13.42
CA THR A 444 -15.96 6.64 -12.52
C THR A 444 -14.55 6.12 -12.26
N ASP A 445 -14.26 4.86 -12.60
CA ASP A 445 -12.97 4.20 -12.37
C ASP A 445 -12.67 3.21 -13.50
N ILE A 446 -11.40 2.82 -13.65
CA ILE A 446 -10.96 1.85 -14.64
C ILE A 446 -11.38 0.45 -14.20
N PRO A 447 -12.05 -0.34 -15.06
CA PRO A 447 -12.42 -1.70 -14.71
C PRO A 447 -11.18 -2.58 -14.57
N VAL A 448 -11.24 -3.53 -13.63
CA VAL A 448 -10.16 -4.48 -13.35
C VAL A 448 -10.02 -5.47 -14.50
N PHE A 449 -8.80 -5.65 -15.01
CA PHE A 449 -8.52 -6.64 -16.05
C PHE A 449 -8.76 -8.06 -15.51
N LYS A 450 -9.66 -8.80 -16.16
CA LYS A 450 -9.95 -10.19 -15.80
C LYS A 450 -8.84 -11.09 -16.29
N ILE A 451 -7.99 -11.53 -15.38
CA ILE A 451 -7.05 -12.62 -15.66
C ILE A 451 -7.89 -13.89 -15.83
N ASN A 452 -8.03 -14.34 -17.06
CA ASN A 452 -8.60 -15.66 -17.32
C ASN A 452 -7.71 -16.69 -16.61
N LYS A 453 -8.21 -17.26 -15.50
CA LYS A 453 -7.76 -18.59 -15.05
C LYS A 453 -7.78 -19.44 -16.31
N ARG A 454 -6.67 -20.11 -16.66
CA ARG A 454 -6.67 -21.11 -17.74
C ARG A 454 -7.73 -22.17 -17.43
N ARG A 455 -8.98 -21.91 -17.81
CA ARG A 455 -10.02 -22.91 -17.99
C ARG A 455 -9.62 -23.62 -19.25
N ALA A 456 -9.22 -24.88 -19.09
CA ALA A 456 -9.25 -25.85 -20.18
C ALA A 456 -10.70 -25.96 -20.67
N SER A 457 -11.11 -25.10 -21.61
CA SER A 457 -12.25 -25.30 -22.51
C SER A 457 -12.38 -24.14 -23.51
N ILE A 458 -11.51 -24.05 -24.51
CA ILE A 458 -11.87 -23.40 -25.78
C ILE A 458 -11.39 -24.31 -26.91
N ASN A 459 -12.33 -25.07 -27.47
CA ASN A 459 -12.22 -25.65 -28.80
C ASN A 459 -12.20 -24.50 -29.81
N ASN A 460 -11.02 -24.16 -30.33
CA ASN A 460 -10.74 -24.05 -31.77
C ASN A 460 -9.46 -23.25 -32.06
N LYS A 461 -8.70 -23.80 -33.01
CA LYS A 461 -7.58 -23.24 -33.79
C LYS A 461 -6.18 -23.25 -33.15
N THR A 462 -5.51 -24.38 -33.37
CA THR A 462 -4.13 -24.51 -33.89
C THR A 462 -3.13 -23.41 -33.53
N ILE A 463 -2.38 -23.62 -32.45
CA ILE A 463 -0.97 -23.20 -32.35
C ILE A 463 -0.19 -24.36 -31.73
N MET A 464 0.71 -24.96 -32.52
CA MET A 464 1.68 -25.94 -32.03
C MET A 464 2.72 -25.22 -31.16
N GLY A 465 2.77 -25.55 -29.88
CA GLY A 465 3.77 -25.08 -28.93
C GLY A 465 3.84 -26.00 -27.71
N SER A 466 4.86 -26.86 -27.70
CA SER A 466 5.44 -27.60 -26.56
C SER A 466 4.52 -27.91 -25.37
N LYS A 467 3.85 -29.07 -25.44
CA LYS A 467 3.13 -29.70 -24.33
C LYS A 467 4.10 -30.08 -23.20
N ALA A 468 4.16 -29.29 -22.13
CA ALA A 468 4.58 -29.79 -20.83
C ALA A 468 3.39 -30.57 -20.23
N GLN A 469 3.42 -31.90 -20.37
CA GLN A 469 2.46 -32.78 -19.72
C GLN A 469 2.70 -32.78 -18.20
N THR A 470 1.91 -32.01 -17.45
CA THR A 470 1.71 -32.31 -16.02
C THR A 470 0.85 -33.56 -15.93
N LYS A 471 1.48 -34.71 -15.69
CA LYS A 471 0.79 -35.97 -15.39
C LYS A 471 -0.08 -35.78 -14.14
N ASN A 472 -1.37 -35.61 -14.34
CA ASN A 472 -2.36 -35.95 -13.32
C ASN A 472 -2.28 -37.47 -13.12
N SER A 473 -1.54 -37.91 -12.12
CA SER A 473 -1.66 -39.27 -11.60
C SER A 473 -3.03 -39.38 -10.94
N ASN A 474 -3.99 -39.91 -11.69
CA ASN A 474 -5.14 -40.60 -11.11
C ASN A 474 -4.60 -41.62 -10.09
N SER A 475 -4.83 -41.37 -8.80
CA SER A 475 -4.52 -42.29 -7.71
C SER A 475 -5.56 -43.42 -7.66
N ASN A 476 -5.75 -44.10 -8.78
CA ASN A 476 -6.46 -45.37 -8.81
C ASN A 476 -5.43 -46.46 -9.08
N ALA A 477 -5.34 -47.39 -8.12
CA ALA A 477 -4.55 -48.62 -8.17
C ALA A 477 -3.03 -48.45 -8.20
N LEU A 478 -2.43 -48.27 -7.03
CA LEU A 478 -1.12 -48.81 -6.74
C LEU A 478 -1.24 -49.57 -5.42
N ASN A 479 -1.03 -50.89 -5.52
CA ASN A 479 -0.58 -51.82 -4.48
C ASN A 479 -0.79 -51.32 -3.05
N ASN A 480 -1.70 -51.96 -2.30
CA ASN A 480 -1.70 -51.92 -0.83
C ASN A 480 -0.25 -51.94 -0.35
N SER A 481 0.29 -50.77 0.02
CA SER A 481 1.50 -50.74 0.82
C SER A 481 1.19 -51.63 2.02
N LYS A 482 2.13 -52.47 2.45
CA LYS A 482 1.97 -53.35 3.63
C LYS A 482 1.92 -52.50 4.91
N TYR A 483 1.00 -51.55 4.96
CA TYR A 483 0.69 -50.74 6.10
C TYR A 483 -0.07 -51.64 7.06
N LEU A 484 0.60 -51.99 8.17
CA LEU A 484 0.02 -52.76 9.26
C LEU A 484 -1.03 -51.90 9.98
N SER A 485 -2.22 -51.77 9.39
CA SER A 485 -3.36 -51.13 10.04
C SER A 485 -4.37 -52.18 10.49
N ASN A 486 -4.63 -52.25 11.79
CA ASN A 486 -5.79 -52.95 12.31
C ASN A 486 -7.02 -52.05 12.10
N LYS A 487 -7.87 -52.38 11.12
CA LYS A 487 -9.12 -51.66 10.87
C LYS A 487 -10.05 -51.79 12.08
N LYS A 488 -10.81 -50.74 12.41
CA LYS A 488 -11.78 -50.73 13.53
C LYS A 488 -12.78 -51.89 13.50
N GLU A 489 -13.06 -52.44 12.32
CA GLU A 489 -13.91 -53.60 12.10
C GLU A 489 -13.43 -54.87 12.85
N ASN A 490 -12.13 -54.98 13.15
CA ASN A 490 -11.56 -56.10 13.93
C ASN A 490 -11.74 -55.95 15.45
N PHE A 491 -12.17 -54.78 15.95
CA PHE A 491 -12.31 -54.49 17.38
C PHE A 491 -13.76 -54.52 17.87
N PHE A 492 -14.74 -54.52 16.97
CA PHE A 492 -16.11 -54.82 17.34
C PHE A 492 -16.26 -56.33 17.49
N TYR A 493 -16.67 -56.77 18.68
CA TYR A 493 -17.13 -58.14 18.87
C TYR A 493 -18.33 -58.39 17.96
N LYS A 494 -18.09 -58.91 16.75
CA LYS A 494 -19.14 -59.57 15.99
C LYS A 494 -19.59 -60.75 16.85
N GLU A 495 -20.82 -60.67 17.35
CA GLU A 495 -21.48 -61.73 18.08
C GLU A 495 -21.35 -63.02 17.25
N LYS A 496 -20.48 -63.94 17.71
CA LYS A 496 -20.27 -65.21 17.02
C LYS A 496 -21.48 -66.08 17.31
N THR A 497 -22.05 -66.70 16.28
CA THR A 497 -23.05 -67.76 16.45
C THR A 497 -22.52 -68.82 17.41
N PRO A 498 -23.31 -69.29 18.40
CA PRO A 498 -22.82 -70.18 19.44
C PRO A 498 -22.40 -71.53 18.83
N ASP A 499 -21.10 -71.81 18.86
CA ASP A 499 -20.55 -73.12 18.49
C ASP A 499 -20.83 -74.14 19.61
N SER A 500 -21.24 -75.35 19.23
CA SER A 500 -21.45 -76.49 20.13
C SER A 500 -20.16 -76.87 20.90
N GLN A 501 -20.29 -77.27 22.17
CA GLN A 501 -19.17 -77.59 23.07
C GLN A 501 -18.22 -78.68 22.52
N ALA A 502 -18.71 -79.62 21.70
CA ALA A 502 -17.89 -80.65 21.07
C ALA A 502 -16.95 -80.07 19.98
N ASN A 503 -17.43 -79.10 19.19
CA ASN A 503 -16.63 -78.44 18.15
C ASN A 503 -15.48 -77.59 18.75
N LEU A 504 -15.61 -77.12 19.99
CA LEU A 504 -14.54 -76.41 20.70
C LEU A 504 -13.40 -77.34 21.09
N LEU A 505 -13.70 -78.57 21.54
CA LEU A 505 -12.69 -79.56 21.91
C LEU A 505 -11.91 -80.04 20.69
N ASP A 506 -12.57 -80.24 19.55
CA ASP A 506 -11.88 -80.60 18.31
C ASP A 506 -11.02 -79.44 17.79
N ARG A 507 -11.48 -78.18 17.90
CA ARG A 507 -10.64 -77.01 17.61
C ARG A 507 -9.46 -76.86 18.55
N LEU A 508 -9.56 -77.28 19.82
CA LEU A 508 -8.45 -77.24 20.77
C LEU A 508 -7.40 -78.31 20.45
N ARG A 509 -7.82 -79.53 20.10
CA ARG A 509 -6.93 -80.59 19.62
C ARG A 509 -6.22 -80.18 18.33
N GLU A 510 -6.95 -79.55 17.42
CA GLU A 510 -6.38 -79.00 16.19
C GLU A 510 -5.44 -77.81 16.46
N ARG A 511 -5.74 -76.97 17.47
CA ARG A 511 -4.87 -75.87 17.90
C ARG A 511 -3.55 -76.38 18.46
N GLU A 512 -3.58 -77.48 19.22
CA GLU A 512 -2.38 -78.12 19.75
C GLU A 512 -1.50 -78.66 18.62
N ARG A 513 -2.10 -79.35 17.62
CA ARG A 513 -1.40 -79.76 16.40
C ARG A 513 -0.77 -78.58 15.66
N ARG A 514 -1.54 -77.52 15.45
CA ARG A 514 -1.06 -76.29 14.79
C ARG A 514 -0.04 -75.53 15.63
N SER A 515 -0.02 -75.68 16.95
CA SER A 515 0.91 -74.95 17.82
C SER A 515 2.36 -75.36 17.58
N ALA A 516 2.62 -76.64 17.32
CA ALA A 516 3.95 -77.12 16.96
C ALA A 516 4.39 -76.55 15.59
N ALA A 517 3.49 -76.55 14.60
CA ALA A 517 3.73 -75.96 13.28
C ALA A 517 3.88 -74.43 13.31
N LEU A 518 3.14 -73.72 14.16
CA LEU A 518 3.28 -72.27 14.32
C LEU A 518 4.58 -71.91 15.04
N LEU A 519 5.07 -72.76 15.94
CA LEU A 519 6.35 -72.57 16.61
C LEU A 519 7.52 -72.80 15.65
N SER A 520 7.47 -73.85 14.81
CA SER A 520 8.45 -74.04 13.74
C SER A 520 8.40 -72.92 12.71
N GLN A 521 7.21 -72.47 12.30
CA GLN A 521 7.04 -71.32 11.42
C GLN A 521 7.63 -70.04 12.01
N ARG A 522 7.45 -69.80 13.32
CA ARG A 522 8.06 -68.65 14.01
C ARG A 522 9.59 -68.73 13.99
N GLN A 523 10.14 -69.92 14.20
CA GLN A 523 11.58 -70.15 14.15
C GLN A 523 12.14 -69.94 12.74
N ARG A 524 11.45 -70.43 11.68
CA ARG A 524 11.82 -70.16 10.29
C ARG A 524 11.77 -68.66 9.96
N ARG A 525 10.72 -67.95 10.37
CA ARG A 525 10.62 -66.48 10.19
C ARG A 525 11.75 -65.73 10.90
N TYR A 526 12.14 -66.19 12.08
CA TYR A 526 13.28 -65.64 12.81
C TYR A 526 14.59 -65.87 12.05
N GLN A 527 14.81 -67.05 11.49
CA GLN A 527 15.98 -67.33 10.63
C GLN A 527 15.99 -66.45 9.36
N GLN A 528 14.84 -66.26 8.70
CA GLN A 528 14.71 -65.35 7.55
C GLN A 528 15.03 -63.90 7.93
N PHE A 529 14.58 -63.46 9.12
CA PHE A 529 14.91 -62.15 9.66
C PHE A 529 16.42 -62.00 9.91
N LEU A 530 17.07 -62.98 10.54
CA LEU A 530 18.52 -62.99 10.73
C LEU A 530 19.26 -62.98 9.39
N ALA A 531 18.82 -63.73 8.39
CA ALA A 531 19.43 -63.76 7.06
C ALA A 531 19.31 -62.42 6.30
N MET A 532 18.27 -61.62 6.56
CA MET A 532 18.15 -60.25 6.06
C MET A 532 19.15 -59.32 6.77
N LYS A 533 19.30 -59.49 8.08
CA LYS A 533 20.23 -58.72 8.92
C LYS A 533 21.70 -59.04 8.66
N MET A 534 22.02 -60.28 8.32
CA MET A 534 23.37 -60.73 7.96
C MET A 534 24.00 -59.88 6.85
N THR A 535 23.20 -59.40 5.88
CA THR A 535 23.70 -58.50 4.83
C THR A 535 24.20 -57.17 5.40
N GLN A 536 23.44 -56.57 6.31
CA GLN A 536 23.79 -55.29 6.95
C GLN A 536 24.99 -55.46 7.87
N VAL A 537 25.02 -56.54 8.66
CA VAL A 537 26.14 -56.85 9.56
C VAL A 537 27.40 -57.17 8.77
N PHE A 538 27.31 -57.87 7.65
CA PHE A 538 28.45 -58.12 6.77
C PHE A 538 29.03 -56.84 6.18
N ASP A 539 28.19 -55.89 5.77
CA ASP A 539 28.67 -54.57 5.29
C ASP A 539 29.39 -53.79 6.40
N ILE A 540 28.92 -53.90 7.65
CA ILE A 540 29.62 -53.34 8.83
C ILE A 540 30.98 -54.04 9.02
N LEU A 541 31.03 -55.37 8.98
CA LEU A 541 32.28 -56.13 9.12
C LEU A 541 33.27 -55.86 7.97
N PHE A 542 32.78 -55.63 6.76
CA PHE A 542 33.58 -55.24 5.60
C PHE A 542 34.23 -53.86 5.77
N SER A 543 33.58 -52.94 6.50
CA SER A 543 34.12 -51.61 6.79
C SER A 543 35.23 -51.62 7.85
N LEU A 544 35.44 -52.74 8.55
CA LEU A 544 36.48 -52.88 9.58
C LEU A 544 37.84 -53.26 8.98
N THR A 545 38.91 -52.90 9.69
CA THR A 545 40.27 -53.19 9.24
C THR A 545 40.52 -54.70 9.15
N SER A 546 40.98 -55.17 7.99
CA SER A 546 41.29 -56.58 7.77
C SER A 546 42.49 -57.04 8.59
N GLY A 547 42.51 -58.32 8.97
CA GLY A 547 43.66 -58.99 9.59
C GLY A 547 43.80 -58.85 11.11
N GLN A 548 42.93 -58.09 11.78
CA GLN A 548 42.91 -57.96 13.25
C GLN A 548 42.00 -59.00 13.93
N PRO A 549 42.38 -59.53 15.10
CA PRO A 549 41.51 -60.38 15.90
C PRO A 549 40.50 -59.53 16.69
N TYR A 550 39.21 -59.78 16.49
CA TYR A 550 38.13 -59.09 17.20
C TYR A 550 37.39 -60.04 18.13
N THR A 551 37.08 -59.62 19.36
CA THR A 551 36.30 -60.42 20.31
C THR A 551 34.81 -60.38 19.98
N GLU A 552 34.09 -61.45 20.29
CA GLU A 552 32.63 -61.54 20.13
C GLU A 552 31.89 -60.40 20.85
N THR A 553 32.34 -60.02 22.06
CA THR A 553 31.72 -58.94 22.84
C THR A 553 31.93 -57.57 22.21
N TYR A 554 33.11 -57.31 21.64
CA TYR A 554 33.41 -56.05 20.95
C TYR A 554 32.62 -55.94 19.64
N LEU A 555 32.61 -57.00 18.82
CA LEU A 555 31.84 -57.01 17.58
C LEU A 555 30.33 -56.95 17.83
N GLY A 556 29.84 -57.69 18.83
CA GLY A 556 28.43 -57.65 19.22
C GLY A 556 27.99 -56.26 19.66
N SER A 557 28.80 -55.58 20.49
CA SER A 557 28.53 -54.19 20.89
C SER A 557 28.55 -53.24 19.70
N LEU A 558 29.54 -53.37 18.81
CA LEU A 558 29.70 -52.50 17.65
C LEU A 558 28.56 -52.66 16.63
N VAL A 559 28.09 -53.89 16.41
CA VAL A 559 26.97 -54.20 15.52
C VAL A 559 25.67 -53.64 16.09
N VAL A 560 25.46 -53.77 17.40
CA VAL A 560 24.30 -53.18 18.09
C VAL A 560 24.34 -51.66 17.96
N ASP A 561 25.44 -51.02 18.32
CA ASP A 561 25.61 -49.56 18.27
C ASP A 561 25.38 -49.01 16.85
N SER A 562 25.94 -49.68 15.83
CA SER A 562 25.80 -49.27 14.42
C SER A 562 24.37 -49.42 13.87
N LEU A 563 23.56 -50.31 14.44
CA LEU A 563 22.21 -50.61 13.96
C LEU A 563 21.10 -50.10 14.89
N GLN A 564 21.44 -49.65 16.11
CA GLN A 564 20.51 -49.19 17.14
C GLN A 564 19.77 -47.92 16.73
N ASP A 565 20.45 -46.97 16.06
CA ASP A 565 19.86 -45.72 15.56
C ASP A 565 19.16 -45.87 14.20
N SER A 566 19.16 -47.07 13.62
CA SER A 566 18.49 -47.34 12.36
C SER A 566 17.00 -47.70 12.56
N ASN A 567 16.20 -47.60 11.49
CA ASN A 567 14.78 -48.01 11.49
C ASN A 567 14.54 -49.51 11.79
N ASN A 568 15.60 -50.31 11.98
CA ASN A 568 15.54 -51.73 12.26
C ASN A 568 16.62 -52.08 13.31
N PRO A 569 16.34 -51.93 14.62
CA PRO A 569 17.31 -52.21 15.68
C PRO A 569 17.63 -53.72 15.79
N ILE A 570 18.76 -54.05 16.44
CA ILE A 570 19.23 -55.42 16.68
C ILE A 570 19.61 -55.61 18.15
N GLY A 571 19.32 -56.77 18.72
CA GLY A 571 19.74 -57.13 20.08
C GLY A 571 21.16 -57.69 20.14
N SER A 572 21.81 -57.64 21.32
CA SER A 572 23.16 -58.19 21.52
C SER A 572 23.25 -59.71 21.30
N LYS A 573 22.20 -60.45 21.67
CA LYS A 573 22.10 -61.90 21.41
C LYS A 573 21.91 -62.20 19.92
N GLU A 574 21.09 -61.41 19.24
CA GLU A 574 20.87 -61.53 17.79
C GLU A 574 22.15 -61.22 17.02
N ALA A 575 22.93 -60.23 17.47
CA ALA A 575 24.24 -59.93 16.91
C ALA A 575 25.21 -61.12 17.06
N SER A 576 25.26 -61.79 18.21
CA SER A 576 26.07 -63.00 18.38
C SER A 576 25.61 -64.17 17.49
N GLU A 577 24.29 -64.35 17.35
CA GLU A 577 23.73 -65.39 16.46
C GLU A 577 24.03 -65.10 14.98
N ILE A 578 24.00 -63.83 14.57
CA ILE A 578 24.37 -63.40 13.23
C ILE A 578 25.86 -63.60 12.99
N LEU A 579 26.73 -63.27 13.94
CA LEU A 579 28.17 -63.52 13.83
C LEU A 579 28.49 -65.03 13.72
N ALA A 580 27.79 -65.87 14.48
CA ALA A 580 27.88 -67.33 14.35
C ALA A 580 27.35 -67.84 13.00
N GLY A 581 26.24 -67.29 12.52
CA GLY A 581 25.69 -67.62 11.20
C GLY A 581 26.58 -67.19 10.04
N LEU A 582 27.20 -66.01 10.14
CA LEU A 582 28.19 -65.54 9.16
C LEU A 582 29.43 -66.43 9.12
N GLN A 583 29.92 -66.90 10.28
CA GLN A 583 30.98 -67.90 10.33
C GLN A 583 30.55 -69.23 9.68
N GLY A 584 29.32 -69.68 9.93
CA GLY A 584 28.79 -70.91 9.32
C GLY A 584 28.70 -70.85 7.78
N ILE A 585 28.40 -69.67 7.22
CA ILE A 585 28.30 -69.45 5.77
C ILE A 585 29.68 -69.21 5.13
N LEU A 586 30.61 -68.58 5.87
CA LEU A 586 31.96 -68.25 5.41
C LEU A 586 33.06 -68.87 6.29
N PRO A 587 33.11 -70.19 6.47
CA PRO A 587 34.08 -70.85 7.37
C PRO A 587 35.53 -70.73 6.89
N MET A 588 35.73 -70.43 5.60
CA MET A 588 37.06 -70.26 5.00
C MET A 588 37.62 -68.84 5.11
N GLU A 589 36.77 -67.84 5.34
CA GLU A 589 37.17 -66.42 5.39
C GLU A 589 37.14 -65.86 6.81
N ILE A 590 36.28 -66.41 7.67
CA ILE A 590 36.13 -66.01 9.08
C ILE A 590 36.56 -67.19 9.97
N SER A 591 37.74 -67.09 10.57
CA SER A 591 38.21 -68.07 11.55
C SER A 591 37.75 -67.69 12.95
N VAL A 592 37.15 -68.65 13.68
CA VAL A 592 36.77 -68.48 15.08
C VAL A 592 37.67 -69.35 15.95
N HIS A 593 38.37 -68.72 16.90
CA HIS A 593 39.14 -69.40 17.93
C HIS A 593 38.43 -69.24 19.28
N GLN A 594 38.09 -70.35 19.92
CA GLN A 594 37.55 -70.35 21.28
C GLN A 594 38.71 -70.49 22.26
N VAL A 595 38.86 -69.51 23.15
CA VAL A 595 39.90 -69.49 24.20
C VAL A 595 39.28 -69.97 25.52
N ASP A 596 40.10 -70.52 26.42
CA ASP A 596 39.67 -70.94 27.76
C ASP A 596 38.93 -69.81 28.48
N GLY A 597 37.69 -70.10 28.93
CA GLY A 597 36.73 -69.12 29.43
C GLY A 597 35.54 -68.85 28.49
N GLY A 598 35.51 -69.48 27.31
CA GLY A 598 34.36 -69.41 26.39
C GLY A 598 34.35 -68.19 25.48
N LEU A 599 35.44 -67.41 25.45
CA LEU A 599 35.56 -66.22 24.60
C LEU A 599 35.88 -66.63 23.16
N LYS A 600 35.03 -66.25 22.22
CA LYS A 600 35.27 -66.46 20.78
C LYS A 600 35.93 -65.23 20.17
N VAL A 601 36.99 -65.46 19.39
CA VAL A 601 37.71 -64.43 18.66
C VAL A 601 37.55 -64.68 17.16
N TYR A 602 37.05 -63.67 16.45
CA TYR A 602 36.84 -63.67 15.01
C TYR A 602 38.01 -62.99 14.30
N ARG A 603 38.51 -63.60 13.22
CA ARG A 603 39.56 -63.02 12.36
C ARG A 603 39.25 -63.27 10.90
N TRP A 604 39.41 -62.25 10.06
CA TRP A 604 39.26 -62.33 8.61
C TRP A 604 40.40 -61.59 7.89
N ASN A 605 40.89 -62.15 6.79
CA ASN A 605 41.99 -61.58 6.01
C ASN A 605 41.50 -60.80 4.78
N SER A 606 40.49 -61.31 4.08
CA SER A 606 39.85 -60.65 2.95
C SER A 606 38.42 -61.17 2.83
N LEU A 607 37.44 -60.27 2.93
CA LEU A 607 36.02 -60.60 2.77
C LEU A 607 35.61 -60.25 1.32
N ASP A 608 35.08 -61.21 0.56
CA ASP A 608 34.56 -60.95 -0.79
C ASP A 608 33.02 -60.79 -0.77
N LYS A 609 32.56 -59.57 -1.04
CA LYS A 609 31.14 -59.21 -1.07
C LYS A 609 30.37 -59.99 -2.14
N ASN A 610 30.98 -60.28 -3.30
CA ASN A 610 30.30 -60.97 -4.40
C ASN A 610 30.11 -62.46 -4.10
N ARG A 611 31.09 -63.06 -3.43
CA ARG A 611 31.01 -64.46 -2.98
C ARG A 611 30.02 -64.62 -1.83
N PHE A 612 30.03 -63.69 -0.89
CA PHE A 612 29.06 -63.65 0.21
C PHE A 612 27.62 -63.52 -0.30
N SER A 613 27.33 -62.60 -1.23
CA SER A 613 25.97 -62.45 -1.78
C SER A 613 25.46 -63.73 -2.44
N LYS A 614 26.30 -64.43 -3.21
CA LYS A 614 25.94 -65.72 -3.85
C LYS A 614 25.71 -66.84 -2.84
N LEU A 615 26.57 -66.94 -1.81
CA LEU A 615 26.41 -67.94 -0.75
C LEU A 615 25.21 -67.65 0.16
N LEU A 616 24.91 -66.38 0.39
CA LEU A 616 23.71 -65.94 1.12
C LEU A 616 22.44 -66.23 0.32
N GLU A 617 22.45 -66.07 -1.01
CA GLU A 617 21.34 -66.48 -1.88
C GLU A 617 21.13 -68.00 -1.85
N ILE A 618 22.19 -68.80 -1.92
CA ILE A 618 22.11 -70.28 -1.80
C ILE A 618 21.61 -70.68 -0.40
N TYR A 619 22.05 -69.98 0.65
CA TYR A 619 21.60 -70.22 2.02
C TYR A 619 20.12 -69.86 2.21
N ARG A 620 19.66 -68.75 1.60
CA ARG A 620 18.24 -68.37 1.58
C ARG A 620 17.39 -69.37 0.79
N LEU A 621 17.88 -69.87 -0.34
CA LEU A 621 17.18 -70.89 -1.15
C LEU A 621 17.07 -72.23 -0.43
N LYS A 622 18.13 -72.71 0.25
CA LYS A 622 18.05 -73.91 1.08
C LYS A 622 17.04 -73.80 2.24
N GLN A 623 16.86 -72.60 2.79
CA GLN A 623 15.84 -72.34 3.82
C GLN A 623 14.43 -72.25 3.26
N GLN A 624 14.28 -72.19 1.94
CA GLN A 624 13.03 -72.08 1.22
C GLN A 624 12.63 -73.41 0.55
N ASP A 625 13.59 -74.28 0.20
CA ASP A 625 13.30 -75.64 -0.30
C ASP A 625 12.77 -76.58 0.82
N ASP A 626 13.07 -76.32 2.09
CA ASP A 626 12.42 -76.98 3.25
C ASP A 626 10.93 -76.56 3.42
N ASP A 627 10.39 -75.66 2.58
CA ASP A 627 8.96 -75.29 2.57
C ASP A 627 8.10 -76.23 1.70
N ASP A 628 8.67 -77.04 0.79
CA ASP A 628 7.90 -77.91 -0.13
C ASP A 628 7.77 -79.37 0.34
N ASP A 629 8.60 -79.86 1.26
CA ASP A 629 8.60 -81.26 1.73
C ASP A 629 7.67 -81.53 2.95
N ASP A 630 7.11 -80.49 3.57
CA ASP A 630 6.19 -80.62 4.73
C ASP A 630 4.69 -80.57 4.35
N ASP A 631 4.36 -80.44 3.06
CA ASP A 631 2.98 -80.36 2.53
C ASP A 631 2.47 -81.69 1.91
N VAL A 632 2.98 -82.86 2.35
CA VAL A 632 2.45 -84.21 2.03
C VAL A 632 1.84 -84.92 3.24
#